data_AF-A0A2H0QZU4-F1
#
_entry.id   AF-A0A2H0QZU4-F1
#
_cell.length_a   1.000
_cell.length_b   1.000
_cell.length_c   1.000
_cell.angle_alpha   90.00
_cell.angle_beta   90.00
_cell.angle_gamma   90.00
#
_symmetry.space_group_name_H-M   'P 1'
#
loop_
_entity.id
_entity.type
_entity.pdbx_description
1 polymer ?
#
loop_
_entity_poly.entity_id
_entity_poly.type
_entity_poly.pdbx_seq_one_letter_code
_entity_poly.pdbx_strand_id
1 'polypeptide(L)'
;MQESGTPLIIDEVQMVPELFRPLKKLVDEQRQDALRGEASANGHYLLTGSAYLMAIPELADAMVGRMATLTLLPLSVAEVIGKPSHFLERCFAKDFSGIKAETASLTAMMRQATFPELTQMSDKMAGSWFKNYIQKITLEDPRHIYNLEKAEYMPVLLQSLAARAGNLIN
;
A
#
# COMPACT_ATOMS: atom_id res chain seq x y z
N MET A 1 -10.84 -11.25 29.82
CA MET A 1 -10.66 -10.98 28.38
C MET A 1 -9.62 -11.97 27.90
N GLN A 2 -9.94 -12.82 26.92
CA GLN A 2 -8.94 -13.72 26.33
C GLN A 2 -7.82 -12.85 25.77
N GLU A 3 -6.57 -13.15 26.15
CA GLU A 3 -5.40 -12.53 25.56
C GLU A 3 -5.40 -12.88 24.07
N SER A 4 -5.82 -11.93 23.23
CA SER A 4 -5.48 -11.93 21.82
C SER A 4 -3.96 -11.91 21.76
N GLY A 5 -3.35 -12.89 21.08
CA GLY A 5 -1.89 -12.93 20.92
C GLY A 5 -1.35 -11.60 20.41
N THR A 6 -0.17 -11.22 20.87
CA THR A 6 0.53 -10.02 20.42
C THR A 6 1.25 -10.31 19.10
N PRO A 7 1.08 -9.50 18.03
CA PRO A 7 0.31 -8.26 17.94
C PRO A 7 -1.20 -8.45 17.74
N LEU A 8 -2.01 -7.53 18.27
CA LEU A 8 -3.40 -7.35 17.85
C LEU A 8 -3.43 -6.71 16.46
N ILE A 9 -4.02 -7.41 15.50
CA ILE A 9 -4.18 -6.93 14.12
C ILE A 9 -5.56 -6.26 13.99
N ILE A 10 -5.57 -5.02 13.53
CA ILE A 10 -6.79 -4.24 13.27
C ILE A 10 -6.83 -3.91 11.79
N ASP A 11 -7.80 -4.51 11.10
CA ASP A 11 -7.97 -4.35 9.66
C ASP A 11 -8.88 -3.17 9.29
N GLU A 12 -8.57 -2.54 8.16
CA GLU A 12 -9.23 -1.35 7.63
C GLU A 12 -9.49 -0.28 8.72
N VAL A 13 -8.44 0.05 9.49
CA VAL A 13 -8.55 0.91 10.67
C VAL A 13 -9.12 2.31 10.35
N GLN A 14 -8.99 2.76 9.10
CA GLN A 14 -9.58 4.02 8.64
C GLN A 14 -11.11 4.05 8.72
N MET A 15 -11.76 2.89 8.76
CA MET A 15 -13.21 2.77 8.86
C MET A 15 -13.72 3.02 10.29
N VAL A 16 -12.84 3.03 11.29
CA VAL A 16 -13.21 3.17 12.71
C VAL A 16 -12.33 4.19 13.45
N PRO A 17 -12.37 5.49 13.08
CA PRO A 17 -11.48 6.52 13.64
C PRO A 17 -11.58 6.70 15.16
N GLU A 18 -12.72 6.34 15.75
CA GLU A 18 -12.95 6.40 17.20
C GLU A 18 -11.99 5.50 18.00
N LEU A 19 -11.35 4.51 17.37
CA LEU A 19 -10.36 3.64 18.02
C LEU A 19 -9.02 4.32 18.28
N PHE A 20 -8.70 5.42 17.60
CA PHE A 20 -7.36 6.02 17.70
C PHE A 20 -7.06 6.58 19.09
N ARG A 21 -8.06 7.17 19.77
CA ARG A 21 -7.89 7.69 21.14
C ARG A 21 -7.68 6.57 22.17
N PRO A 22 -8.51 5.52 22.23
CA PRO A 22 -8.24 4.35 23.06
C PRO A 22 -6.87 3.71 22.78
N LEU A 23 -6.53 3.51 21.51
CA LEU A 23 -5.24 2.92 21.12
C LEU A 23 -4.06 3.75 21.63
N LYS A 24 -4.13 5.08 21.50
CA LYS A 24 -3.09 5.98 22.04
C LYS A 24 -2.88 5.76 23.52
N LYS A 25 -3.97 5.70 24.30
CA LYS A 25 -3.90 5.50 25.75
C LYS A 25 -3.23 4.16 26.09
N LEU A 26 -3.64 3.09 25.43
CA LEU A 26 -3.07 1.76 25.66
C LEU A 26 -1.58 1.70 25.30
N VAL A 27 -1.19 2.29 24.17
CA VAL A 27 0.23 2.37 23.77
C VAL A 27 1.05 3.19 24.76
N ASP A 28 0.50 4.28 25.29
CA ASP A 28 1.16 5.11 26.29
C ASP A 28 1.36 4.37 27.63
N GLU A 29 0.36 3.60 28.08
CA GLU A 29 0.44 2.74 29.26
C GLU A 29 1.51 1.65 29.08
N GLN A 30 1.48 0.93 27.96
CA GLN A 30 2.49 -0.11 27.64
C GLN A 30 3.92 0.45 27.59
N ARG A 31 4.11 1.68 27.09
CA ARG A 31 5.41 2.35 27.13
C ARG A 31 5.86 2.65 28.56
N GLN A 32 4.95 3.03 29.46
CA GLN A 32 5.29 3.26 30.87
C GLN A 32 5.67 1.96 31.57
N ASP A 33 4.94 0.88 31.33
CA ASP A 33 5.23 -0.44 31.92
C ASP A 33 6.57 -0.98 31.42
N ALA A 34 6.90 -0.77 30.15
CA ALA A 34 8.19 -1.13 29.59
C ALA A 34 9.36 -0.36 30.22
N LEU A 35 9.17 0.91 30.60
CA LEU A 35 10.18 1.69 31.34
C LEU A 35 10.41 1.14 32.76
N ARG A 36 9.46 0.43 33.33
CA ARG A 36 9.58 -0.26 34.63
C ARG A 36 10.25 -1.64 34.52
N GLY A 37 10.57 -2.08 33.29
CA GLY A 37 11.20 -3.37 33.02
C GLY A 37 10.22 -4.55 32.99
N GLU A 38 8.91 -4.27 32.92
CA GLU A 38 7.87 -5.29 33.06
C GLU A 38 7.50 -5.95 31.71
N ALA A 39 7.68 -5.25 30.57
CA ALA A 39 7.30 -5.74 29.25
C ALA A 39 8.03 -5.04 28.08
N SER A 40 7.86 -5.54 26.85
CA SER A 40 8.23 -4.81 25.63
C SER A 40 7.27 -3.64 25.39
N ALA A 41 7.78 -2.50 24.92
CA ALA A 41 6.96 -1.33 24.55
C ALA A 41 6.38 -1.40 23.12
N ASN A 42 6.93 -2.27 22.27
CA ASN A 42 6.76 -2.19 20.82
C ASN A 42 6.15 -3.46 20.25
N GLY A 43 5.49 -3.33 19.09
CA GLY A 43 4.95 -4.47 18.33
C GLY A 43 3.64 -5.02 18.90
N HIS A 44 2.89 -4.23 19.68
CA HIS A 44 1.62 -4.67 20.26
C HIS A 44 0.44 -4.61 19.30
N TYR A 45 0.52 -3.73 18.30
CA TYR A 45 -0.57 -3.48 17.35
C TYR A 45 -0.02 -3.46 15.94
N LEU A 46 -0.77 -4.08 15.02
CA LEU A 46 -0.58 -3.96 13.58
C LEU A 46 -1.85 -3.37 12.99
N LEU A 47 -1.74 -2.18 12.41
CA LEU A 47 -2.85 -1.50 11.76
C LEU A 47 -2.72 -1.65 10.25
N THR A 48 -3.74 -2.17 9.59
CA THR A 48 -3.83 -2.21 8.13
C THR A 48 -4.91 -1.26 7.63
N GLY A 49 -4.74 -0.81 6.40
CA GLY A 49 -5.69 0.06 5.74
C GLY A 49 -5.36 0.18 4.26
N SER A 50 -6.41 0.21 3.44
CA SER A 50 -6.33 0.46 2.00
C SER A 50 -6.07 1.94 1.66
N ALA A 51 -6.31 2.84 2.61
CA ALA A 51 -6.02 4.26 2.48
C ALA A 51 -4.64 4.62 3.05
N TYR A 52 -4.07 5.75 2.60
CA TYR A 52 -2.90 6.33 3.24
C TYR A 52 -3.29 6.80 4.65
N LEU A 53 -3.02 5.96 5.65
CA LEU A 53 -3.46 6.14 7.03
C LEU A 53 -3.02 7.50 7.64
N MET A 54 -1.83 7.99 7.27
CA MET A 54 -1.33 9.28 7.75
C MET A 54 -2.05 10.50 7.13
N ALA A 55 -2.90 10.29 6.11
CA ALA A 55 -3.82 11.32 5.63
C ALA A 55 -4.96 11.62 6.62
N ILE A 56 -5.24 10.69 7.54
CA ILE A 56 -6.35 10.79 8.48
C ILE A 56 -5.88 11.65 9.67
N PRO A 57 -6.39 12.88 9.83
CA PRO A 57 -5.88 13.82 10.83
C PRO A 57 -5.93 13.27 12.24
N GLU A 58 -7.02 12.58 12.59
CA GLU A 58 -7.23 12.00 13.91
C GLU A 58 -6.20 10.91 14.23
N LEU A 59 -5.81 10.12 13.23
CA LEU A 59 -4.79 9.09 13.38
C LEU A 59 -3.41 9.71 13.49
N ALA A 60 -3.10 10.68 12.62
CA ALA A 60 -1.84 11.39 12.64
C ALA A 60 -1.59 12.00 14.02
N ASP A 61 -2.55 12.76 14.57
CA ASP A 61 -2.46 13.38 15.89
C ASP A 61 -2.34 12.36 17.03
N ALA A 62 -3.02 11.22 16.91
CA ALA A 62 -2.98 10.19 17.95
C ALA A 62 -1.64 9.44 17.96
N MET A 63 -1.05 9.18 16.80
CA MET A 63 0.04 8.22 16.60
C MET A 63 1.41 8.83 16.32
N VAL A 64 1.56 10.16 16.33
CA VAL A 64 2.88 10.82 16.22
C VAL A 64 3.86 10.23 17.25
N GLY A 65 4.99 9.71 16.75
CA GLY A 65 6.07 9.13 17.56
C GLY A 65 5.72 7.79 18.24
N ARG A 66 4.60 7.16 17.87
CA ARG A 66 4.09 5.89 18.41
C ARG A 66 3.90 4.80 17.35
N MET A 67 3.95 5.18 16.08
CA MET A 67 3.74 4.28 14.96
C MET A 67 4.90 4.39 13.97
N ALA A 68 5.26 3.26 13.38
CA ALA A 68 6.04 3.20 12.15
C ALA A 68 5.11 2.77 11.01
N THR A 69 5.22 3.44 9.86
CA THR A 69 4.44 3.08 8.67
C THR A 69 5.27 2.20 7.76
N LEU A 70 4.74 1.02 7.42
CA LEU A 70 5.30 0.14 6.40
C LEU A 70 4.41 0.22 5.16
N THR A 71 5.02 0.51 4.01
CA THR A 71 4.29 0.52 2.73
C THR A 71 4.47 -0.83 2.06
N LEU A 72 3.37 -1.53 1.83
CA LEU A 72 3.36 -2.74 1.01
C LEU A 72 3.27 -2.31 -0.46
N LEU A 73 4.29 -2.66 -1.23
CA LEU A 73 4.27 -2.49 -2.68
C LEU A 73 3.55 -3.68 -3.33
N PRO A 74 3.06 -3.52 -4.58
CA PRO A 74 2.66 -4.66 -5.38
C PRO A 74 3.76 -5.71 -5.45
N LEU A 75 3.38 -6.95 -5.76
CA LEU A 75 4.34 -8.02 -5.94
C LEU A 75 5.33 -7.63 -7.05
N SER A 76 6.57 -8.02 -6.87
CA SER A 76 7.55 -8.05 -7.94
C SER A 76 7.23 -9.18 -8.91
N VAL A 77 7.74 -9.05 -10.15
CA VAL A 77 7.66 -10.14 -11.14
C VAL A 77 8.23 -11.45 -10.59
N ALA A 78 9.32 -11.37 -9.82
CA ALA A 78 9.97 -12.53 -9.22
C ALA A 78 9.05 -13.25 -8.21
N GLU A 79 8.33 -12.49 -7.37
CA GLU A 79 7.36 -13.05 -6.42
C GLU A 79 6.19 -13.71 -7.14
N VAL A 80 5.67 -13.10 -8.21
CA VAL A 80 4.59 -13.67 -9.03
C VAL A 80 4.95 -15.04 -9.60
N ILE A 81 6.18 -15.19 -10.09
CA ILE A 81 6.66 -16.47 -10.66
C ILE A 81 7.27 -17.41 -9.60
N GLY A 82 7.24 -17.04 -8.32
CA GLY A 82 7.76 -17.84 -7.21
C GLY A 82 9.29 -18.03 -7.24
N LYS A 83 10.05 -17.07 -7.77
CA LYS A 83 11.51 -17.11 -7.83
C LYS A 83 12.15 -16.03 -6.95
N PRO A 84 13.32 -16.29 -6.35
CA PRO A 84 14.09 -15.24 -5.70
C PRO A 84 14.55 -14.20 -6.73
N SER A 85 14.57 -12.94 -6.33
CA SER A 85 15.13 -11.84 -7.13
C SER A 85 16.55 -11.53 -6.66
N HIS A 86 17.49 -11.46 -7.59
CA HIS A 86 18.85 -10.96 -7.36
C HIS A 86 19.10 -9.60 -8.04
N PHE A 87 18.01 -8.87 -8.32
CA PHE A 87 18.08 -7.65 -9.11
C PHE A 87 18.94 -6.57 -8.44
N LEU A 88 18.73 -6.35 -7.13
CA LEU A 88 19.44 -5.30 -6.40
C LEU A 88 20.93 -5.59 -6.27
N GLU A 89 21.31 -6.83 -5.95
CA GLU A 89 22.72 -7.24 -5.87
C GLU A 89 23.43 -7.02 -7.20
N ARG A 90 22.76 -7.35 -8.31
CA ARG A 90 23.28 -7.14 -9.66
C ARG A 90 23.38 -5.66 -10.03
N CYS A 91 22.43 -4.83 -9.62
CA CYS A 91 22.50 -3.38 -9.79
C CYS A 91 23.70 -2.78 -9.05
N PHE A 92 23.95 -3.19 -7.80
CA PHE A 92 25.11 -2.73 -7.03
C PHE A 92 26.43 -3.20 -7.62
N ALA A 93 26.48 -4.45 -8.11
CA ALA A 93 27.65 -5.01 -8.80
C ALA A 93 27.83 -4.46 -10.23
N LYS A 94 26.82 -3.75 -10.77
CA LYS A 94 26.72 -3.34 -12.19
C LYS A 94 26.87 -4.50 -13.17
N ASP A 95 26.51 -5.71 -12.76
CA ASP A 95 26.56 -6.89 -13.61
C ASP A 95 25.19 -7.14 -14.22
N PHE A 96 25.09 -6.91 -15.54
CA PHE A 96 23.89 -7.19 -16.32
C PHE A 96 24.08 -8.35 -17.30
N SER A 97 25.17 -9.12 -17.17
CA SER A 97 25.44 -10.28 -18.02
C SER A 97 24.43 -11.41 -17.80
N GLY A 98 24.03 -12.11 -18.87
CA GLY A 98 23.13 -13.27 -18.77
C GLY A 98 21.66 -12.95 -18.48
N ILE A 99 21.25 -11.67 -18.42
CA ILE A 99 19.82 -11.33 -18.39
C ILE A 99 19.22 -11.71 -19.74
N LYS A 100 18.29 -12.65 -19.71
CA LYS A 100 17.46 -12.97 -20.86
C LYS A 100 16.17 -12.18 -20.75
N ALA A 101 15.78 -11.52 -21.83
CA ALA A 101 14.45 -10.92 -21.91
C ALA A 101 13.41 -12.03 -21.76
N GLU A 102 12.48 -11.85 -20.83
CA GLU A 102 11.35 -12.75 -20.67
C GLU A 102 10.42 -12.59 -21.88
N THR A 103 9.90 -13.70 -22.40
CA THR A 103 9.03 -13.71 -23.58
C THR A 103 7.58 -13.34 -23.24
N ALA A 104 7.23 -13.29 -21.94
CA ALA A 104 5.91 -12.91 -21.49
C ALA A 104 5.66 -11.42 -21.77
N SER A 105 4.40 -11.07 -22.08
CA SER A 105 4.01 -9.67 -22.23
C SER A 105 4.22 -8.94 -20.90
N LEU A 106 4.97 -7.84 -20.94
CA LEU A 106 5.19 -6.98 -19.76
C LEU A 106 3.87 -6.56 -19.12
N THR A 107 2.84 -6.27 -19.93
CA THR A 107 1.52 -5.88 -19.43
C THR A 107 0.82 -7.00 -18.68
N ALA A 108 1.00 -8.25 -19.10
CA ALA A 108 0.44 -9.41 -18.42
C ALA A 108 1.13 -9.63 -17.07
N MET A 109 2.47 -9.50 -17.04
CA MET A 109 3.24 -9.60 -15.80
C MET A 109 2.88 -8.49 -14.83
N MET A 110 2.78 -7.24 -15.30
CA MET A 110 2.34 -6.11 -14.48
C MET A 110 0.94 -6.35 -13.91
N ARG A 111 -0.01 -6.80 -14.72
CA ARG A 111 -1.38 -7.11 -14.28
C ARG A 111 -1.40 -8.19 -13.21
N GLN A 112 -0.66 -9.29 -13.40
CA GLN A 112 -0.62 -10.38 -12.42
C GLN A 112 0.04 -9.95 -11.10
N ALA A 113 1.03 -9.06 -11.18
CA ALA A 113 1.76 -8.53 -10.04
C ALA A 113 0.97 -7.49 -9.21
N THR A 114 0.14 -6.69 -9.88
CA THR A 114 -0.58 -5.56 -9.27
C THR A 114 -2.04 -5.86 -8.97
N PHE A 115 -2.70 -6.70 -9.78
CA PHE A 115 -4.12 -7.02 -9.69
C PHE A 115 -4.35 -8.51 -9.97
N PRO A 116 -3.95 -9.40 -9.04
CA PRO A 116 -4.01 -10.85 -9.23
C PRO A 116 -5.42 -11.34 -9.56
N GLU A 117 -6.47 -10.71 -9.02
CA GLU A 117 -7.88 -11.00 -9.28
C GLU A 117 -8.27 -10.81 -10.74
N LEU A 118 -7.54 -9.95 -11.47
CA LEU A 118 -7.80 -9.74 -12.88
C LEU A 118 -7.25 -10.86 -13.73
N THR A 119 -6.28 -11.65 -13.27
CA THR A 119 -5.56 -12.63 -14.12
C THR A 119 -6.50 -13.62 -14.83
N GLN A 120 -7.63 -13.96 -14.22
CA GLN A 120 -8.61 -14.91 -14.80
C GLN A 120 -9.68 -14.25 -15.68
N MET A 121 -9.73 -12.92 -15.76
CA MET A 121 -10.74 -12.19 -16.53
C MET A 121 -10.37 -12.08 -18.01
N SER A 122 -11.38 -12.03 -18.88
CA SER A 122 -11.18 -11.65 -20.29
C SER A 122 -10.65 -10.22 -20.40
N ASP A 123 -9.90 -9.91 -21.46
CA ASP A 123 -9.31 -8.56 -21.65
C ASP A 123 -10.36 -7.45 -21.70
N LYS A 124 -11.54 -7.74 -22.26
CA LYS A 124 -12.66 -6.81 -22.27
C LYS A 124 -13.17 -6.50 -20.86
N MET A 125 -13.29 -7.53 -20.01
CA MET A 125 -13.72 -7.36 -18.61
C MET A 125 -12.66 -6.65 -17.79
N ALA A 126 -11.38 -7.02 -17.96
CA ALA A 126 -10.27 -6.35 -17.29
C ALA A 126 -10.21 -4.86 -17.66
N GLY A 127 -10.39 -4.52 -18.94
CA GLY A 127 -10.45 -3.12 -19.38
C GLY A 127 -11.61 -2.34 -18.75
N SER A 128 -12.80 -2.95 -18.67
CA SER A 128 -13.94 -2.33 -17.98
C SER A 128 -13.69 -2.18 -16.48
N TRP A 129 -13.07 -3.16 -15.84
CA TRP A 129 -12.72 -3.12 -14.43
C TRP A 129 -11.73 -1.99 -14.16
N PHE A 130 -10.65 -1.89 -14.95
CA PHE A 130 -9.65 -0.84 -14.80
C PHE A 130 -10.25 0.55 -14.97
N LYS A 131 -11.14 0.73 -15.95
CA LYS A 131 -11.83 2.01 -16.14
C LYS A 131 -12.65 2.40 -14.90
N ASN A 132 -13.39 1.45 -14.35
CA ASN A 132 -14.18 1.67 -13.13
C ASN A 132 -13.28 1.93 -11.92
N TYR A 133 -12.18 1.18 -11.78
CA TYR A 133 -11.19 1.35 -10.71
C TYR A 133 -10.57 2.74 -10.75
N ILE A 134 -10.09 3.20 -11.91
CA ILE A 134 -9.54 4.55 -12.09
C ILE A 134 -10.57 5.60 -11.71
N GLN A 135 -11.82 5.46 -12.15
CA GLN A 135 -12.89 6.39 -11.78
C GLN A 135 -13.10 6.45 -10.26
N LYS A 136 -13.14 5.30 -9.58
CA LYS A 136 -13.30 5.27 -8.11
C LYS A 136 -12.15 5.95 -7.38
N ILE A 137 -10.91 5.58 -7.66
CA ILE A 137 -9.75 6.14 -6.95
C ILE A 137 -9.51 7.63 -7.23
N THR A 138 -10.03 8.15 -8.35
CA THR A 138 -9.86 9.56 -8.73
C THR A 138 -11.04 10.45 -8.35
N LEU A 139 -12.24 9.89 -8.23
CA LEU A 139 -13.46 10.66 -8.01
C LEU A 139 -14.10 10.40 -6.64
N GLU A 140 -13.95 9.21 -6.08
CA GLU A 140 -14.58 8.82 -4.80
C GLU A 140 -13.59 9.00 -3.64
N ASP A 141 -12.41 8.38 -3.70
CA ASP A 141 -11.43 8.43 -2.59
C ASP A 141 -10.89 9.82 -2.26
N PRO A 142 -10.56 10.69 -3.25
CA PRO A 142 -10.08 12.03 -2.94
C PRO A 142 -11.16 12.83 -2.24
N ARG A 143 -12.44 12.74 -2.64
CA ARG A 143 -13.52 13.52 -2.01
C ARG A 143 -13.75 13.16 -0.53
N HIS A 144 -13.43 11.93 -0.14
CA HIS A 144 -13.54 11.49 1.24
C HIS A 144 -12.34 11.87 2.12
N ILE A 145 -11.17 12.10 1.52
CA ILE A 145 -9.90 12.30 2.26
C ILE A 145 -9.34 13.72 2.12
N TYR A 146 -9.51 14.35 0.96
CA TYR A 146 -9.01 15.67 0.60
C TYR A 146 -10.09 16.42 -0.16
N ASN A 147 -10.63 17.51 0.39
CA ASN A 147 -11.66 18.33 -0.27
C ASN A 147 -11.13 18.96 -1.59
N LEU A 148 -10.99 18.15 -2.63
CA LEU A 148 -10.23 18.45 -3.84
C LEU A 148 -11.18 19.15 -4.82
N GLU A 149 -10.97 20.45 -5.04
CA GLU A 149 -11.85 21.31 -5.85
C GLU A 149 -11.99 20.87 -7.32
N LYS A 150 -11.09 20.02 -7.83
CA LYS A 150 -10.99 19.65 -9.25
C LYS A 150 -10.85 18.13 -9.48
N ALA A 151 -11.49 17.32 -8.63
CA ALA A 151 -11.40 15.86 -8.72
C ALA A 151 -11.84 15.31 -10.10
N GLU A 152 -12.77 15.97 -10.80
CA GLU A 152 -13.25 15.54 -12.12
C GLU A 152 -12.17 15.52 -13.22
N TYR A 153 -11.07 16.26 -13.06
CA TYR A 153 -9.97 16.29 -14.03
C TYR A 153 -8.91 15.21 -13.79
N MET A 154 -8.92 14.56 -12.63
CA MET A 154 -7.93 13.54 -12.25
C MET A 154 -7.85 12.35 -13.24
N PRO A 155 -8.95 11.78 -13.75
CA PRO A 155 -8.87 10.71 -14.75
C PRO A 155 -8.13 11.13 -16.03
N VAL A 156 -8.38 12.36 -16.50
CA VAL A 156 -7.76 12.91 -17.73
C VAL A 156 -6.28 13.17 -17.51
N LEU A 157 -5.93 13.71 -16.33
CA LEU A 157 -4.53 13.90 -15.94
C LEU A 157 -3.77 12.56 -15.90
N LEU A 158 -4.35 11.55 -15.26
CA LEU A 158 -3.74 10.21 -15.21
C LEU A 158 -3.55 9.61 -16.60
N GLN A 159 -4.52 9.71 -17.50
CA GLN A 159 -4.37 9.25 -18.89
C GLN A 159 -3.26 9.99 -19.63
N SER A 160 -3.17 11.31 -19.43
CA SER A 160 -2.13 12.14 -20.05
C SER A 160 -0.73 11.76 -19.53
N LEU A 161 -0.60 11.47 -18.24
CA LEU A 161 0.65 10.99 -17.64
C LEU A 161 1.00 9.58 -18.12
N ALA A 162 0.02 8.67 -18.21
CA ALA A 162 0.23 7.32 -18.69
C ALA A 162 0.71 7.29 -20.15
N ALA A 163 0.20 8.18 -21.00
CA ALA A 163 0.69 8.33 -22.38
C ALA A 163 2.18 8.78 -22.46
N ARG A 164 2.72 9.36 -21.38
CA ARG A 164 4.12 9.79 -21.28
C ARG A 164 5.00 8.78 -20.53
N ALA A 165 4.42 7.77 -19.89
CA ALA A 165 5.18 6.75 -19.18
C ALA A 165 6.07 5.96 -20.14
N GLY A 166 7.37 5.92 -19.86
CA GLY A 166 8.36 5.24 -20.72
C GLY A 166 8.80 6.02 -21.95
N ASN A 167 8.30 7.25 -22.17
CA ASN A 167 8.89 8.15 -23.15
C ASN A 167 10.14 8.82 -22.56
N LEU A 168 11.16 9.02 -23.40
CA LEU A 168 12.29 9.86 -23.05
C LEU A 168 11.76 11.28 -22.80
N ILE A 169 12.09 11.84 -21.64
CA ILE A 169 11.86 13.26 -21.36
C ILE A 169 12.86 14.02 -22.24
N ASN A 170 12.40 14.44 -23.41
CA ASN A 170 13.05 15.44 -24.24
C ASN A 170 12.26 16.75 -24.13
#